data_AF-A0A2S3ZSK5-F1
#
_entry.id   AF-A0A2S3ZSK5-F1
#
_cell.length_a   1.000
_cell.length_b   1.000
_cell.length_c   1.000
_cell.angle_alpha   90.00
_cell.angle_beta   90.00
_cell.angle_gamma   90.00
#
_symmetry.space_group_name_H-M   'P 1'
#
loop_
_entity.id
_entity.type
_entity.pdbx_description
1 polymer ?
#
loop_
_entity_poly.entity_id
_entity_poly.type
_entity_poly.pdbx_seq_one_letter_code
_entity_poly.pdbx_strand_id
1 'polypeptide(L)'
;MSTNNPNSRPMFGNLQTVRHAQLLGIPVSAMAVAGAGALGFFILAMFGQILFGFLAMAVALASASVLVLVRLAGRTAPEREMIRRSNRTRRRRAQTLALAGPVSAVGSTRPQGLLGEAVLIDHTTATGIPFTMIFYPSTSIGAVVIETTCPDKSLLDQSDINSLVANWALVLGTSSSLFEPELITVTTEAGYDSGTRIRSQVQAQRDRSNAVADLWQSDAVDGLGLHRAPSAEMVAGMADVHSTIDELTTRISTATPRVRQRVTISFGQRKRRSEDGPSTAGHDEVGAAIVAAVPDLVAWLAECGAGICTPLTASELAEVTRCAFDPSMTDLFDRARVEGQMVSLDWDDAGPAYAWAGTKEYAHEDWLSRTLQVAGPPANQFTERALAALFTPDREAAVRRVTQFFVPFTTEESQSQAAKVSQTARIEASTSTRVSASAHQRIRQAQQTEREITEHGAVMYRTAATVTLTTNSMESLEKAVANVRRSARTGVQLSLRNTYRQTDTAFAMGLGLGLVPWKIATLSEFVRESL
;
A
#
# COMPACT_ATOMS: atom_id res chain seq x y z
N MET A 1 -21.92 -23.43 -3.49
CA MET A 1 -22.01 -24.75 -2.81
C MET A 1 -21.43 -25.85 -3.69
N SER A 2 -20.16 -26.21 -3.47
CA SER A 2 -19.53 -27.46 -3.91
C SER A 2 -18.29 -27.69 -3.05
N THR A 3 -18.15 -28.91 -2.53
CA THR A 3 -17.07 -29.45 -1.68
C THR A 3 -17.13 -29.09 -0.19
N ASN A 4 -17.77 -29.97 0.60
CA ASN A 4 -17.65 -30.04 2.06
C ASN A 4 -16.34 -30.75 2.45
N ASN A 5 -15.25 -30.40 1.77
CA ASN A 5 -13.91 -30.88 2.09
C ASN A 5 -13.17 -29.70 2.72
N PRO A 6 -12.88 -29.71 4.04
CA PRO A 6 -12.19 -28.60 4.70
C PRO A 6 -10.80 -28.34 4.11
N ASN A 7 -10.23 -29.30 3.38
CA ASN A 7 -8.94 -29.20 2.69
C ASN A 7 -9.05 -28.72 1.23
N SER A 8 -10.25 -28.42 0.73
CA SER A 8 -10.36 -27.80 -0.60
C SER A 8 -9.90 -26.35 -0.54
N ARG A 9 -9.25 -25.89 -1.61
CA ARG A 9 -8.83 -24.50 -1.73
C ARG A 9 -10.00 -23.67 -2.24
N PRO A 10 -10.48 -22.68 -1.46
CA PRO A 10 -11.48 -21.76 -1.95
C PRO A 10 -10.93 -20.97 -3.13
N MET A 11 -11.75 -20.85 -4.18
CA MET A 11 -11.45 -19.98 -5.32
C MET A 11 -12.16 -18.65 -5.08
N PHE A 12 -11.38 -17.59 -4.96
CA PHE A 12 -11.85 -16.22 -4.86
C PHE A 12 -11.98 -15.61 -6.27
N GLY A 13 -12.85 -14.63 -6.43
CA GLY A 13 -13.08 -13.99 -7.72
C GLY A 13 -14.25 -13.02 -7.67
N ASN A 14 -14.80 -12.68 -8.83
CA ASN A 14 -15.91 -11.71 -8.97
C ASN A 14 -15.55 -10.30 -8.45
N LEU A 15 -14.28 -9.91 -8.55
CA LEU A 15 -13.88 -8.52 -8.32
C LEU A 15 -14.46 -7.65 -9.42
N GLN A 16 -15.33 -6.72 -9.03
CA GLN A 16 -16.01 -5.84 -9.96
C GLN A 16 -15.24 -4.55 -10.10
N THR A 17 -15.06 -4.11 -11.34
CA THR A 17 -14.62 -2.74 -11.59
C THR A 17 -15.74 -1.79 -11.19
N VAL A 18 -15.46 -0.82 -10.34
CA VAL A 18 -16.33 0.34 -10.18
C VAL A 18 -16.41 1.01 -11.55
N ARG A 19 -17.57 0.90 -12.22
CA ARG A 19 -17.79 1.59 -13.49
C ARG A 19 -18.15 3.03 -13.18
N HIS A 20 -17.31 3.95 -13.62
CA HIS A 20 -17.57 5.39 -13.63
C HIS A 20 -18.88 5.70 -14.35
N ALA A 21 -19.52 6.82 -13.99
CA ALA A 21 -20.82 7.26 -14.49
C ALA A 21 -20.88 7.20 -16.02
N GLN A 22 -21.65 6.24 -16.52
CA GLN A 22 -21.92 6.02 -17.93
C GLN A 22 -23.41 6.27 -18.14
N LEU A 23 -23.75 7.26 -18.96
CA LEU A 23 -25.10 7.40 -19.47
C LEU A 23 -25.19 6.55 -20.73
N LEU A 24 -26.08 5.54 -20.74
CA LEU A 24 -26.23 4.58 -21.84
C LEU A 24 -24.93 3.81 -22.20
N GLY A 25 -24.01 3.64 -21.25
CA GLY A 25 -22.74 2.92 -21.48
C GLY A 25 -21.64 3.76 -22.16
N ILE A 26 -21.88 5.06 -22.39
CA ILE A 26 -20.93 5.99 -23.03
C ILE A 26 -20.36 6.93 -21.96
N PRO A 27 -19.04 7.18 -21.91
CA PRO A 27 -18.45 8.14 -20.99
C PRO A 27 -18.94 9.56 -21.29
N VAL A 28 -19.18 10.35 -20.24
CA VAL A 28 -19.74 11.71 -20.33
C VAL A 28 -18.92 12.61 -21.27
N SER A 29 -17.60 12.44 -21.29
CA SER A 29 -16.70 13.17 -22.20
C SER A 29 -16.97 12.89 -23.68
N ALA A 30 -17.30 11.64 -24.05
CA ALA A 30 -17.64 11.29 -25.43
C ALA A 30 -19.03 11.81 -25.81
N MET A 31 -19.98 11.83 -24.88
CA MET A 31 -21.29 12.47 -25.10
C MET A 31 -21.16 13.98 -25.29
N ALA A 32 -20.31 14.67 -24.52
CA ALA A 32 -20.08 16.10 -24.67
C ALA A 32 -19.54 16.44 -26.07
N VAL A 33 -18.61 15.63 -26.59
CA VAL A 33 -18.07 15.80 -27.94
C VAL A 33 -19.12 15.51 -29.01
N ALA A 34 -19.91 14.44 -28.86
CA ALA A 34 -21.00 14.13 -29.78
C ALA A 34 -22.09 15.21 -29.77
N GLY A 35 -22.45 15.73 -28.59
CA GLY A 35 -23.41 16.81 -28.40
C GLY A 35 -22.94 18.13 -28.99
N ALA A 36 -21.66 18.48 -28.82
CA ALA A 36 -21.06 19.65 -29.48
C ALA A 36 -21.05 19.51 -31.00
N GLY A 37 -20.83 18.30 -31.52
CA GLY A 37 -20.95 17.99 -32.95
C GLY A 37 -22.37 18.17 -33.48
N ALA A 38 -23.37 17.69 -32.76
CA ALA A 38 -24.78 17.86 -33.11
C ALA A 38 -25.22 19.34 -33.04
N LEU A 39 -24.76 20.08 -32.04
CA LEU A 39 -25.00 21.51 -31.93
C LEU A 39 -24.33 22.29 -33.07
N GLY A 40 -23.08 21.95 -33.40
CA GLY A 40 -22.35 22.50 -34.54
C GLY A 40 -23.07 22.22 -35.85
N PHE A 41 -23.53 20.98 -36.07
CA PHE A 41 -24.38 20.63 -37.21
C PHE A 41 -25.61 21.54 -37.30
N PHE A 42 -26.32 21.72 -36.18
CA PHE A 42 -27.54 22.54 -36.15
C PHE A 42 -27.26 24.01 -36.48
N ILE A 43 -26.18 24.58 -35.91
CA ILE A 43 -25.76 25.96 -36.19
C ILE A 43 -25.41 26.13 -37.67
N LEU A 44 -24.58 25.24 -38.23
CA LEU A 44 -24.16 25.31 -39.64
C LEU A 44 -25.33 25.08 -40.61
N ALA A 45 -26.26 24.18 -40.26
CA ALA A 45 -27.49 23.96 -41.03
C ALA A 45 -28.38 25.21 -41.03
N MET A 46 -28.45 25.95 -39.92
CA MET A 46 -29.21 27.20 -39.82
C MET A 46 -28.70 28.30 -40.77
N PHE A 47 -27.40 28.30 -41.07
CA PHE A 47 -26.78 29.20 -42.06
C PHE A 47 -26.73 28.62 -43.49
N GLY A 48 -27.46 27.53 -43.78
CA GLY A 48 -27.54 26.91 -45.09
C GLY A 48 -26.31 26.05 -45.48
N GLN A 49 -25.37 25.85 -44.57
CA GLN A 49 -24.11 25.11 -44.80
C GLN A 49 -24.22 23.64 -44.40
N ILE A 50 -25.19 22.91 -44.97
CA ILE A 50 -25.55 21.55 -44.54
C ILE A 50 -24.39 20.54 -44.72
N LEU A 51 -23.63 20.63 -45.82
CA LEU A 51 -22.49 19.74 -46.06
C LEU A 51 -21.40 19.89 -45.00
N PHE A 52 -21.08 21.13 -44.61
CA PHE A 52 -20.11 21.40 -43.55
C PHE A 52 -20.64 20.97 -42.18
N GLY A 53 -21.96 21.05 -41.96
CA GLY A 53 -22.61 20.48 -40.79
C GLY A 53 -22.38 18.97 -40.67
N PHE A 54 -22.65 18.21 -41.74
CA PHE A 54 -22.43 16.75 -41.74
C PHE A 54 -20.95 16.39 -41.53
N LEU A 55 -20.04 17.15 -42.14
CA LEU A 55 -18.60 16.97 -41.92
C LEU A 55 -18.23 17.21 -40.45
N ALA A 56 -18.72 18.28 -39.82
CA ALA A 56 -18.47 18.58 -38.41
C ALA A 56 -19.01 17.48 -37.49
N MET A 57 -20.22 16.97 -37.76
CA MET A 57 -20.80 15.86 -37.00
C MET A 57 -20.03 14.55 -37.18
N ALA A 58 -19.59 14.23 -38.41
CA ALA A 58 -18.77 13.05 -38.68
C ALA A 58 -17.42 13.12 -37.94
N VAL A 59 -16.77 14.29 -37.94
CA VAL A 59 -15.52 14.52 -37.19
C VAL A 59 -15.76 14.41 -35.69
N ALA A 60 -16.86 14.96 -35.17
CA ALA A 60 -17.20 14.86 -33.76
C ALA A 60 -17.44 13.40 -33.34
N LEU A 61 -18.20 12.63 -34.11
CA LEU A 61 -18.43 11.20 -33.85
C LEU A 61 -17.15 10.36 -33.97
N ALA A 62 -16.30 10.64 -34.96
CA ALA A 62 -15.01 9.99 -35.09
C ALA A 62 -14.09 10.32 -33.89
N SER A 63 -14.04 11.58 -33.48
CA SER A 63 -13.24 12.00 -32.32
C SER A 63 -13.76 11.44 -30.99
N ALA A 64 -15.09 11.38 -30.80
CA ALA A 64 -15.72 10.71 -29.67
C ALA A 64 -15.40 9.21 -29.67
N SER A 65 -15.46 8.56 -30.84
CA SER A 65 -15.10 7.14 -30.99
C SER A 65 -13.64 6.89 -30.63
N VAL A 66 -12.72 7.75 -31.09
CA VAL A 66 -11.29 7.68 -30.74
C VAL A 66 -11.07 7.89 -29.24
N LEU A 67 -11.78 8.82 -28.61
CA LEU A 67 -11.70 9.08 -27.17
C LEU A 67 -12.14 7.87 -26.33
N VAL A 68 -13.13 7.11 -26.80
CA VAL A 68 -13.63 5.90 -26.13
C VAL A 68 -12.72 4.70 -26.38
N LEU A 69 -12.31 4.48 -27.63
CA LEU A 69 -11.64 3.26 -28.08
C LEU A 69 -10.12 3.28 -27.82
N VAL A 70 -9.48 4.43 -27.95
CA VAL A 70 -8.02 4.53 -27.86
C VAL A 70 -7.58 4.68 -26.39
N ARG A 71 -7.45 3.53 -25.72
CA ARG A 71 -6.84 3.44 -24.39
C ARG A 71 -5.35 3.13 -24.52
N LEU A 72 -4.52 4.17 -24.54
CA LEU A 72 -3.07 3.99 -24.44
C LEU A 72 -2.67 3.81 -22.97
N ALA A 73 -2.05 2.66 -22.66
CA ALA A 73 -1.58 2.31 -21.30
C ALA A 73 -2.70 2.34 -20.23
N GLY A 74 -3.94 2.02 -20.62
CA GLY A 74 -5.07 1.90 -19.69
C GLY A 74 -5.65 3.23 -19.17
N ARG A 75 -5.35 4.35 -19.83
CA ARG A 75 -5.95 5.67 -19.55
C ARG A 75 -6.53 6.27 -20.82
N THR A 76 -7.61 7.04 -20.69
CA THR A 76 -8.18 7.81 -21.80
C THR A 76 -7.28 9.02 -22.14
N ALA A 77 -7.40 9.55 -23.36
CA ALA A 77 -6.68 10.75 -23.77
C ALA A 77 -6.92 11.98 -22.85
N PRO A 78 -8.16 12.30 -22.41
CA PRO A 78 -8.41 13.43 -21.51
C PRO A 78 -7.76 13.25 -20.14
N GLU A 79 -7.80 12.05 -19.56
CA GLU A 79 -7.07 11.76 -18.31
C GLU A 79 -5.58 12.05 -18.44
N ARG A 80 -4.95 11.62 -19.54
CA ARG A 80 -3.53 11.86 -19.78
C ARG A 80 -3.24 13.35 -19.87
N GLU A 81 -4.03 14.11 -20.63
CA GLU A 81 -3.83 15.54 -20.79
C GLU A 81 -4.02 16.30 -19.48
N MET A 82 -5.00 15.93 -18.67
CA MET A 82 -5.20 16.48 -17.34
C MET A 82 -3.98 16.29 -16.44
N ILE A 83 -3.44 15.07 -16.39
CA ILE A 83 -2.23 14.75 -15.61
C ILE A 83 -1.02 15.53 -16.15
N ARG A 84 -0.94 15.71 -17.47
CA ARG A 84 0.12 16.52 -18.06
C ARG A 84 0.03 17.98 -17.63
N ARG A 85 -1.17 18.57 -17.63
CA ARG A 85 -1.43 19.95 -17.22
C ARG A 85 -1.15 20.15 -15.74
N SER A 86 -1.65 19.27 -14.88
CA SER A 86 -1.37 19.32 -13.44
C SER A 86 0.13 19.29 -13.17
N ASN A 87 0.87 18.34 -13.78
CA ASN A 87 2.33 18.29 -13.61
C ASN A 87 3.05 19.51 -14.21
N ARG A 88 2.57 20.05 -15.33
CA ARG A 88 3.15 21.28 -15.91
C ARG A 88 3.02 22.45 -14.94
N THR A 89 1.89 22.57 -14.25
CA THR A 89 1.69 23.59 -13.21
C THR A 89 2.60 23.34 -12.01
N ARG A 90 2.72 22.09 -11.53
CA ARG A 90 3.62 21.73 -10.42
C ARG A 90 5.08 22.06 -10.74
N ARG A 91 5.55 21.73 -11.94
CA ARG A 91 6.91 22.07 -12.42
C ARG A 91 7.14 23.57 -12.50
N ARG A 92 6.16 24.34 -13.01
CA ARG A 92 6.24 25.81 -13.06
C ARG A 92 6.32 26.45 -11.68
N ARG A 93 5.72 25.81 -10.67
CA ARG A 93 5.77 26.23 -9.26
C ARG A 93 6.96 25.62 -8.49
N ALA A 94 7.87 24.92 -9.17
CA ALA A 94 8.98 24.18 -8.55
C ALA A 94 8.58 23.13 -7.48
N GLN A 95 7.31 22.70 -7.45
CA GLN A 95 6.76 21.75 -6.46
C GLN A 95 7.12 20.27 -6.72
N THR A 96 8.05 20.01 -7.64
CA THR A 96 8.54 18.66 -7.98
C THR A 96 9.93 18.38 -7.42
N LEU A 97 10.62 19.42 -6.95
CA LEU A 97 11.93 19.31 -6.31
C LEU A 97 11.77 19.83 -4.90
N ALA A 98 12.27 19.07 -3.94
CA ALA A 98 12.25 19.46 -2.56
C ALA A 98 13.64 19.24 -1.96
N LEU A 99 14.15 20.32 -1.36
CA LEU A 99 15.45 20.42 -0.73
C LEU A 99 15.21 20.78 0.73
N ALA A 100 15.53 19.84 1.60
CA ALA A 100 15.30 19.90 3.03
C ALA A 100 16.66 19.83 3.75
N GLY A 101 16.74 20.46 4.93
CA GLY A 101 17.97 20.54 5.71
C GLY A 101 18.18 21.90 6.39
N PRO A 102 19.19 22.01 7.26
CA PRO A 102 19.36 23.14 8.18
C PRO A 102 19.62 24.48 7.48
N VAL A 103 20.15 24.46 6.26
CA VAL A 103 20.41 25.67 5.44
C VAL A 103 19.32 25.89 4.39
N SER A 104 18.37 24.95 4.26
CA SER A 104 17.25 25.09 3.33
C SER A 104 16.18 26.02 3.90
N ALA A 105 15.29 26.52 3.04
CA ALA A 105 14.19 27.38 3.47
C ALA A 105 13.22 26.72 4.47
N VAL A 106 13.26 25.38 4.58
CA VAL A 106 12.41 24.59 5.48
C VAL A 106 13.12 24.30 6.82
N GLY A 107 14.46 24.31 6.87
CA GLY A 107 15.24 24.17 8.09
C GLY A 107 15.29 22.76 8.71
N SER A 108 14.31 21.91 8.46
CA SER A 108 14.25 20.50 8.91
C SER A 108 14.15 19.53 7.73
N THR A 109 14.32 18.23 7.99
CA THR A 109 14.08 17.15 7.00
C THR A 109 12.71 16.51 7.18
N ARG A 110 11.66 17.31 7.35
CA ARG A 110 10.29 16.79 7.53
C ARG A 110 9.83 16.02 6.30
N PRO A 111 9.03 14.93 6.43
CA PRO A 111 8.44 14.23 5.31
C PRO A 111 7.77 15.18 4.32
N GLN A 112 8.00 14.96 3.03
CA GLN A 112 7.63 15.94 2.00
C GLN A 112 6.28 15.63 1.35
N GLY A 113 5.72 16.62 0.65
CA GLY A 113 4.46 16.49 -0.07
C GLY A 113 3.29 16.29 0.89
N LEU A 114 2.48 15.25 0.66
CA LEU A 114 1.27 14.98 1.44
C LEU A 114 1.54 14.59 2.90
N LEU A 115 2.75 14.11 3.20
CA LEU A 115 3.13 13.71 4.55
C LEU A 115 3.66 14.87 5.39
N GLY A 116 3.99 16.02 4.77
CA GLY A 116 4.50 17.18 5.51
C GLY A 116 3.47 17.81 6.43
N GLU A 117 2.19 17.66 6.12
CA GLU A 117 1.08 18.16 6.95
C GLU A 117 0.75 17.23 8.12
N ALA A 118 1.28 16.00 8.14
CA ALA A 118 0.99 15.03 9.18
C ALA A 118 1.50 15.53 10.54
N VAL A 119 0.63 15.54 11.55
CA VAL A 119 0.96 15.85 12.94
C VAL A 119 0.85 14.56 13.74
N LEU A 120 1.90 14.25 14.49
CA LEU A 120 1.90 13.10 15.40
C LEU A 120 1.35 13.53 16.76
N ILE A 121 0.39 12.78 17.27
CA ILE A 121 -0.23 13.02 18.58
C ILE A 121 -0.13 11.73 19.38
N ASP A 122 0.59 11.79 20.49
CA ASP A 122 0.80 10.65 21.37
C ASP A 122 -0.42 10.44 22.26
N HIS A 123 -0.80 9.19 22.38
CA HIS A 123 -1.89 8.73 23.21
C HIS A 123 -1.47 7.48 23.99
N THR A 124 -2.23 7.18 25.03
CA THR A 124 -2.08 5.95 25.80
C THR A 124 -3.43 5.28 25.86
N THR A 125 -3.48 3.98 25.56
CA THR A 125 -4.72 3.20 25.69
C THR A 125 -5.13 3.10 27.16
N ALA A 126 -6.38 2.70 27.41
CA ALA A 126 -6.85 2.38 28.77
C ALA A 126 -6.02 1.27 29.45
N THR A 127 -5.36 0.41 28.64
CA THR A 127 -4.47 -0.67 29.11
C THR A 127 -3.04 -0.22 29.35
N GLY A 128 -2.71 1.07 29.19
CA GLY A 128 -1.37 1.62 29.43
C GLY A 128 -0.40 1.43 28.27
N ILE A 129 -0.86 1.02 27.09
CA ILE A 129 -0.01 0.85 25.91
C ILE A 129 0.11 2.22 25.21
N PRO A 130 1.33 2.78 25.09
CA PRO A 130 1.54 4.03 24.36
C PRO A 130 1.40 3.78 22.85
N PHE A 131 0.77 4.71 22.14
CA PHE A 131 0.68 4.69 20.69
C PHE A 131 0.54 6.11 20.15
N THR A 132 0.82 6.29 18.86
CA THR A 132 0.76 7.61 18.23
C THR A 132 -0.27 7.62 17.11
N MET A 133 -1.15 8.62 17.14
CA MET A 133 -2.07 8.93 16.04
C MET A 133 -1.38 9.86 15.05
N ILE A 134 -1.48 9.54 13.76
CA ILE A 134 -1.14 10.45 12.66
C ILE A 134 -2.38 11.25 12.32
N PHE A 135 -2.36 12.56 12.52
CA PHE A 135 -3.45 13.45 12.14
C PHE A 135 -3.10 14.27 10.90
N TYR A 136 -4.00 14.28 9.92
CA TYR A 136 -3.90 15.08 8.70
C TYR A 136 -4.90 16.25 8.76
N PRO A 137 -4.44 17.49 9.08
CA PRO A 137 -5.33 18.63 9.29
C PRO A 137 -6.14 19.03 8.06
N SER A 138 -5.57 18.88 6.85
CA SER A 138 -6.24 19.26 5.59
C SER A 138 -7.45 18.40 5.27
N THR A 139 -7.46 17.15 5.73
CA THR A 139 -8.54 16.20 5.48
C THR A 139 -9.36 15.85 6.73
N SER A 140 -8.93 16.32 7.91
CA SER A 140 -9.46 15.92 9.23
C SER A 140 -9.51 14.41 9.42
N ILE A 141 -8.40 13.74 9.08
CA ILE A 141 -8.28 12.27 9.18
C ILE A 141 -7.24 11.93 10.23
N GLY A 142 -7.62 11.11 11.19
CA GLY A 142 -6.71 10.50 12.16
C GLY A 142 -6.44 9.05 11.76
N ALA A 143 -5.20 8.60 11.81
CA ALA A 143 -4.83 7.24 11.48
C ALA A 143 -3.92 6.63 12.55
N VAL A 144 -4.09 5.33 12.80
CA VAL A 144 -3.23 4.54 13.69
C VAL A 144 -2.54 3.45 12.88
N VAL A 145 -1.22 3.32 13.05
CA VAL A 145 -0.40 2.30 12.38
C VAL A 145 -0.06 1.22 13.40
N ILE A 146 -0.31 -0.04 13.04
CA ILE A 146 -0.09 -1.22 13.87
C ILE A 146 0.88 -2.14 13.11
N GLU A 147 2.03 -2.43 13.69
CA GLU A 147 2.95 -3.44 13.17
C GLU A 147 2.50 -4.84 13.56
N THR A 148 2.65 -5.78 12.62
CA THR A 148 2.21 -7.17 12.78
C THR A 148 3.34 -8.15 12.46
N THR A 149 3.47 -9.22 13.25
CA THR A 149 4.56 -10.21 13.09
C THR A 149 4.23 -11.38 12.17
N CYS A 150 3.01 -11.43 11.61
CA CYS A 150 2.43 -12.43 10.70
C CYS A 150 3.29 -13.70 10.47
N PRO A 151 2.95 -14.83 11.13
CA PRO A 151 3.75 -16.06 11.04
C PRO A 151 3.75 -16.66 9.64
N ASP A 152 4.81 -17.39 9.29
CA ASP A 152 4.86 -18.12 8.02
C ASP A 152 3.78 -19.21 7.98
N LYS A 153 3.07 -19.28 6.84
CA LYS A 153 1.98 -20.22 6.61
C LYS A 153 2.42 -21.54 6.00
N SER A 154 3.72 -21.75 5.80
CA SER A 154 4.26 -22.95 5.14
C SER A 154 3.98 -24.26 5.89
N LEU A 155 3.79 -24.17 7.21
CA LEU A 155 3.50 -25.31 8.10
C LEU A 155 2.02 -25.41 8.50
N LEU A 156 1.15 -24.55 7.96
CA LEU A 156 -0.27 -24.58 8.27
C LEU A 156 -1.03 -25.47 7.29
N ASP A 157 -2.00 -26.22 7.82
CA ASP A 157 -2.94 -26.98 7.02
C ASP A 157 -3.88 -26.06 6.25
N GLN A 158 -4.44 -26.56 5.14
CA GLN A 158 -5.32 -25.76 4.31
C GLN A 158 -6.58 -25.30 5.06
N SER A 159 -7.08 -26.09 6.02
CA SER A 159 -8.21 -25.71 6.87
C SER A 159 -7.92 -24.49 7.74
N ASP A 160 -6.70 -24.40 8.27
CA ASP A 160 -6.27 -23.30 9.11
C ASP A 160 -6.10 -22.04 8.27
N ILE A 161 -5.49 -22.18 7.08
CA ILE A 161 -5.38 -21.09 6.11
C ILE A 161 -6.77 -20.58 5.70
N ASN A 162 -7.73 -21.48 5.47
CA ASN A 162 -9.10 -21.11 5.15
C ASN A 162 -9.76 -20.35 6.31
N SER A 163 -9.49 -20.76 7.55
CA SER A 163 -9.98 -20.08 8.76
C SER A 163 -9.37 -18.69 8.92
N LEU A 164 -8.07 -18.53 8.64
CA LEU A 164 -7.40 -17.22 8.64
C LEU A 164 -8.01 -16.27 7.59
N VAL A 165 -8.27 -16.76 6.37
CA VAL A 165 -8.91 -15.95 5.33
C VAL A 165 -10.36 -15.60 5.70
N ALA A 166 -11.10 -16.54 6.31
CA ALA A 166 -12.45 -16.28 6.79
C ALA A 166 -12.46 -15.24 7.93
N ASN A 167 -11.55 -15.32 8.89
CA ASN A 167 -11.42 -14.34 9.96
C ASN A 167 -11.08 -12.96 9.41
N TRP A 168 -10.17 -12.85 8.42
CA TRP A 168 -9.90 -11.58 7.75
C TRP A 168 -11.13 -11.02 6.99
N ALA A 169 -11.95 -11.88 6.39
CA ALA A 169 -13.18 -11.44 5.75
C ALA A 169 -14.22 -10.94 6.77
N LEU A 170 -14.34 -11.63 7.92
CA LEU A 170 -15.17 -11.19 9.04
C LEU A 170 -14.69 -9.84 9.56
N VAL A 171 -13.37 -9.66 9.67
CA VAL A 171 -12.75 -8.39 10.05
C VAL A 171 -13.19 -7.27 9.11
N LEU A 172 -13.01 -7.43 7.80
CA LEU A 172 -13.46 -6.38 6.87
C LEU A 172 -14.98 -6.11 6.98
N GLY A 173 -15.79 -7.13 7.27
CA GLY A 173 -17.24 -6.98 7.43
C GLY A 173 -17.71 -6.33 8.73
N THR A 174 -17.12 -6.67 9.88
CA THR A 174 -17.48 -6.06 11.17
C THR A 174 -16.86 -4.68 11.36
N SER A 175 -15.79 -4.38 10.62
CA SER A 175 -15.12 -3.06 10.65
C SER A 175 -16.09 -1.91 10.43
N SER A 176 -17.04 -2.07 9.49
CA SER A 176 -17.97 -1.02 9.10
C SER A 176 -18.97 -0.68 10.19
N SER A 177 -19.32 -1.64 11.06
CA SER A 177 -20.32 -1.42 12.11
C SER A 177 -19.72 -1.04 13.46
N LEU A 178 -18.51 -1.53 13.76
CA LEU A 178 -17.85 -1.27 15.04
C LEU A 178 -17.12 0.07 15.06
N PHE A 179 -16.38 0.37 13.98
CA PHE A 179 -15.40 1.45 13.97
C PHE A 179 -15.62 2.47 12.84
N GLU A 180 -16.48 2.15 11.86
CA GLU A 180 -16.75 2.97 10.66
C GLU A 180 -15.46 3.54 10.01
N PRO A 181 -14.39 2.73 9.77
CA PRO A 181 -13.14 3.26 9.28
C PRO A 181 -13.30 3.75 7.84
N GLU A 182 -12.71 4.90 7.51
CA GLU A 182 -12.78 5.43 6.16
C GLU A 182 -11.81 4.71 5.21
N LEU A 183 -10.68 4.22 5.74
CA LEU A 183 -9.72 3.44 4.96
C LEU A 183 -8.91 2.50 5.87
N ILE A 184 -8.83 1.23 5.48
CA ILE A 184 -7.89 0.26 6.05
C ILE A 184 -6.80 0.01 5.00
N THR A 185 -5.53 0.16 5.35
CA THR A 185 -4.42 -0.19 4.48
C THR A 185 -3.56 -1.29 5.09
N VAL A 186 -3.22 -2.30 4.30
CA VAL A 186 -2.29 -3.36 4.67
C VAL A 186 -1.04 -3.19 3.84
N THR A 187 0.07 -2.85 4.48
CA THR A 187 1.37 -2.62 3.85
C THR A 187 2.30 -3.76 4.18
N THR A 188 2.81 -4.43 3.15
CA THR A 188 3.84 -5.47 3.26
C THR A 188 5.12 -4.96 2.64
N GLU A 189 6.17 -4.84 3.43
CA GLU A 189 7.52 -4.53 2.96
C GLU A 189 8.37 -5.79 2.93
N ALA A 190 8.92 -6.10 1.77
CA ALA A 190 9.74 -7.25 1.52
C ALA A 190 11.12 -6.82 1.02
N GLY A 191 12.18 -7.33 1.63
CA GLY A 191 13.57 -7.06 1.26
C GLY A 191 14.47 -8.23 1.65
N TYR A 192 15.77 -8.10 1.44
CA TYR A 192 16.76 -9.03 2.00
C TYR A 192 17.43 -8.39 3.19
N ASP A 193 17.76 -9.21 4.20
CA ASP A 193 18.58 -8.76 5.31
C ASP A 193 20.00 -8.44 4.82
N SER A 194 20.58 -7.35 5.31
CA SER A 194 21.98 -6.99 5.09
C SER A 194 22.94 -7.88 5.90
N GLY A 195 22.41 -8.60 6.89
CA GLY A 195 23.19 -9.42 7.81
C GLY A 195 23.85 -8.69 8.94
N THR A 196 23.62 -7.39 9.05
CA THR A 196 24.22 -6.59 10.11
C THR A 196 23.78 -7.08 11.49
N ARG A 197 22.53 -7.54 11.62
CA ARG A 197 22.00 -8.12 12.87
C ARG A 197 22.70 -9.41 13.29
N ILE A 198 22.88 -10.37 12.36
CA ILE A 198 23.54 -11.63 12.69
C ILE A 198 25.03 -11.37 12.95
N ARG A 199 25.67 -10.51 12.15
CA ARG A 199 27.08 -10.14 12.35
C ARG A 199 27.30 -9.43 13.69
N SER A 200 26.43 -8.50 14.08
CA SER A 200 26.56 -7.81 15.37
C SER A 200 26.35 -8.77 16.55
N GLN A 201 25.40 -9.71 16.44
CA GLN A 201 25.21 -10.75 17.46
C GLN A 201 26.40 -11.71 17.57
N VAL A 202 26.95 -12.15 16.44
CA VAL A 202 28.17 -13.00 16.42
C VAL A 202 29.34 -12.24 17.02
N GLN A 203 29.54 -10.97 16.65
CA GLN A 203 30.61 -10.14 17.19
C GLN A 203 30.45 -9.92 18.70
N ALA A 204 29.26 -9.56 19.17
CA ALA A 204 29.00 -9.41 20.60
C ALA A 204 29.25 -10.70 21.39
N GLN A 205 28.94 -11.87 20.81
CA GLN A 205 29.23 -13.16 21.43
C GLN A 205 30.73 -13.48 21.43
N ARG A 206 31.47 -13.10 20.38
CA ARG A 206 32.95 -13.18 20.33
C ARG A 206 33.57 -12.29 21.40
N ASP A 207 33.12 -11.05 21.52
CA ASP A 207 33.66 -10.10 22.50
C ASP A 207 33.45 -10.61 23.93
N ARG A 208 32.28 -11.22 24.23
CA ARG A 208 32.05 -11.92 25.51
C ARG A 208 32.99 -13.11 25.71
N SER A 209 33.20 -13.92 24.70
CA SER A 209 34.11 -15.08 24.78
C SER A 209 35.56 -14.65 24.99
N ASN A 210 35.99 -13.59 24.32
CA ASN A 210 37.33 -13.02 24.45
C ASN A 210 37.52 -12.40 25.85
N ALA A 211 36.52 -11.65 26.36
CA ALA A 211 36.57 -11.11 27.72
C ALA A 211 36.69 -12.21 28.78
N VAL A 212 36.03 -13.36 28.57
CA VAL A 212 36.21 -14.55 29.42
C VAL A 212 37.63 -15.08 29.29
N ALA A 213 38.16 -15.24 28.07
CA ALA A 213 39.53 -15.70 27.84
C ALA A 213 40.59 -14.79 28.48
N ASP A 214 40.41 -13.47 28.42
CA ASP A 214 41.28 -12.48 29.05
C ASP A 214 41.22 -12.58 30.58
N LEU A 215 40.05 -12.85 31.16
CA LEU A 215 39.90 -13.18 32.58
C LEU A 215 40.67 -14.44 32.97
N TRP A 216 40.61 -15.50 32.13
CA TRP A 216 41.39 -16.73 32.33
C TRP A 216 42.90 -16.50 32.24
N GLN A 217 43.36 -15.48 31.50
CA GLN A 217 44.77 -15.12 31.34
C GLN A 217 45.27 -14.06 32.33
N SER A 218 44.42 -13.58 33.24
CA SER A 218 44.81 -12.60 34.25
C SER A 218 45.60 -13.21 35.41
N ASP A 219 46.50 -12.43 36.03
CA ASP A 219 47.37 -12.83 37.15
C ASP A 219 46.61 -13.48 38.34
N ALA A 220 45.30 -13.28 38.45
CA ALA A 220 44.44 -13.88 39.46
C ALA A 220 44.26 -15.41 39.29
N VAL A 221 44.41 -15.93 38.07
CA VAL A 221 44.25 -17.36 37.74
C VAL A 221 45.58 -18.11 37.82
N ASP A 222 46.70 -17.41 37.60
CA ASP A 222 48.06 -17.95 37.78
C ASP A 222 48.32 -18.46 39.20
N GLY A 223 47.73 -17.80 40.20
CA GLY A 223 47.81 -18.22 41.62
C GLY A 223 47.08 -19.53 41.93
N LEU A 224 46.19 -20.02 41.06
CA LEU A 224 45.39 -21.23 41.25
C LEU A 224 45.95 -22.46 40.52
N GLY A 225 47.05 -22.32 39.77
CA GLY A 225 47.73 -23.46 39.11
C GLY A 225 46.92 -24.16 38.02
N LEU A 226 45.89 -23.50 37.45
CA LEU A 226 44.93 -24.10 36.51
C LEU A 226 45.35 -24.00 35.03
N HIS A 227 46.53 -23.48 34.70
CA HIS A 227 46.89 -23.21 33.31
C HIS A 227 47.37 -24.45 32.53
N ARG A 228 46.64 -24.78 31.46
CA ARG A 228 47.22 -25.27 30.21
C ARG A 228 47.04 -24.19 29.16
N ALA A 229 48.12 -23.52 28.76
CA ALA A 229 48.06 -22.57 27.66
C ALA A 229 47.44 -23.25 26.41
N PRO A 230 46.55 -22.57 25.66
CA PRO A 230 46.05 -23.08 24.40
C PRO A 230 47.24 -23.48 23.50
N SER A 231 47.22 -24.69 22.94
CA SER A 231 48.25 -25.06 21.96
C SER A 231 48.13 -24.15 20.73
N ALA A 232 49.25 -23.93 20.02
CA ALA A 232 49.25 -23.13 18.78
C ALA A 232 48.26 -23.68 17.74
N GLU A 233 48.05 -25.00 17.71
CA GLU A 233 47.02 -25.65 16.87
C GLU A 233 45.59 -25.27 17.28
N MET A 234 45.30 -25.13 18.58
CA MET A 234 43.97 -24.74 19.05
C MET A 234 43.66 -23.28 18.70
N VAL A 235 44.66 -22.39 18.79
CA VAL A 235 44.53 -20.98 18.38
C VAL A 235 44.33 -20.86 16.86
N ALA A 236 45.10 -21.62 16.07
CA ALA A 236 44.94 -21.67 14.62
C ALA A 236 43.58 -22.24 14.19
N GLY A 237 43.12 -23.31 14.86
CA GLY A 237 41.79 -23.89 14.63
C GLY A 237 40.66 -22.91 14.98
N MET A 238 40.81 -22.09 16.02
CA MET A 238 39.81 -21.09 16.39
C MET A 238 39.75 -19.93 15.39
N ALA A 239 40.89 -19.53 14.81
CA ALA A 239 40.95 -18.55 13.73
C ALA A 239 40.26 -19.06 12.46
N ASP A 240 40.45 -20.32 12.10
CA ASP A 240 39.81 -20.97 10.94
C ASP A 240 38.29 -21.16 11.13
N VAL A 241 37.86 -21.44 12.36
CA VAL A 241 36.44 -21.43 12.73
C VAL A 241 35.84 -20.02 12.61
N HIS A 242 36.55 -18.97 13.02
CA HIS A 242 36.07 -17.59 12.89
C HIS A 242 35.88 -17.16 11.43
N SER A 243 36.84 -17.46 10.54
CA SER A 243 36.69 -17.16 9.11
C SER A 243 35.54 -17.92 8.48
N THR A 244 35.35 -19.19 8.85
CA THR A 244 34.21 -20.00 8.40
C THR A 244 32.89 -19.42 8.88
N ILE A 245 32.81 -19.00 10.16
CA ILE A 245 31.62 -18.34 10.73
C ILE A 245 31.33 -17.03 10.00
N ASP A 246 32.35 -16.23 9.66
CA ASP A 246 32.16 -14.95 8.96
C ASP A 246 31.64 -15.15 7.53
N GLU A 247 32.17 -16.16 6.83
CA GLU A 247 31.69 -16.54 5.50
C GLU A 247 30.24 -17.03 5.54
N LEU A 248 29.93 -17.95 6.46
CA LEU A 248 28.58 -18.47 6.64
C LEU A 248 27.60 -17.36 7.03
N THR A 249 28.01 -16.49 7.94
CA THR A 249 27.19 -15.35 8.36
C THR A 249 26.89 -14.45 7.17
N THR A 250 27.87 -14.13 6.32
CA THR A 250 27.67 -13.30 5.13
C THR A 250 26.73 -13.95 4.11
N ARG A 251 26.88 -15.25 3.87
CA ARG A 251 26.04 -16.01 2.93
C ARG A 251 24.59 -16.14 3.42
N ILE A 252 24.39 -16.49 4.69
CA ILE A 252 23.06 -16.65 5.30
C ILE A 252 22.33 -15.31 5.33
N SER A 253 23.05 -14.27 5.74
CA SER A 253 22.54 -12.91 5.84
C SER A 253 21.92 -12.41 4.54
N THR A 254 22.71 -12.40 3.47
CA THR A 254 22.30 -11.86 2.16
C THR A 254 21.22 -12.70 1.46
N ALA A 255 20.92 -13.89 1.97
CA ALA A 255 19.88 -14.77 1.44
C ALA A 255 18.58 -14.75 2.26
N THR A 256 18.56 -14.14 3.45
CA THR A 256 17.42 -14.22 4.36
C THR A 256 16.35 -13.18 3.99
N PRO A 257 15.11 -13.60 3.65
CA PRO A 257 14.03 -12.68 3.31
C PRO A 257 13.52 -11.93 4.55
N ARG A 258 13.65 -10.60 4.51
CA ARG A 258 12.98 -9.56 5.29
C ARG A 258 11.51 -9.41 4.94
N VAL A 259 10.52 -9.73 5.78
CA VAL A 259 9.13 -9.28 5.58
C VAL A 259 8.62 -8.54 6.83
N ARG A 260 8.17 -7.30 6.65
CA ARG A 260 7.48 -6.49 7.67
C ARG A 260 6.05 -6.22 7.21
N GLN A 261 5.08 -6.35 8.10
CA GLN A 261 3.68 -6.07 7.80
C GLN A 261 3.13 -5.03 8.76
N ARG A 262 2.37 -4.09 8.20
CA ARG A 262 1.72 -3.02 8.95
C ARG A 262 0.28 -2.90 8.49
N VAL A 263 -0.63 -2.77 9.45
CA VAL A 263 -2.03 -2.44 9.21
C VAL A 263 -2.26 -1.01 9.68
N THR A 264 -2.89 -0.19 8.87
CA THR A 264 -3.19 1.19 9.22
C THR A 264 -4.66 1.44 9.02
N ILE A 265 -5.29 2.02 10.04
CA ILE A 265 -6.72 2.26 10.06
C ILE A 265 -6.92 3.75 10.18
N SER A 266 -7.64 4.32 9.21
CA SER A 266 -7.87 5.75 9.07
C SER A 266 -9.32 6.06 9.38
N PHE A 267 -9.52 7.04 10.26
CA PHE A 267 -10.79 7.50 10.75
C PHE A 267 -11.03 8.92 10.26
N GLY A 268 -12.16 9.14 9.60
CA GLY A 268 -12.64 10.47 9.28
C GLY A 268 -13.43 11.05 10.47
N GLN A 269 -13.56 12.37 10.51
CA GLN A 269 -14.56 12.98 11.39
C GLN A 269 -15.97 12.54 10.99
N ARG A 270 -16.74 12.07 11.97
CA ARG A 270 -18.17 11.88 11.80
C ARG A 270 -18.76 13.24 11.46
N LYS A 271 -19.49 13.32 10.35
CA LYS A 271 -19.89 14.58 9.71
C LYS A 271 -20.86 15.37 10.61
N ARG A 272 -20.35 16.09 11.61
CA ARG A 272 -21.11 17.12 12.30
C ARG A 272 -21.14 18.33 11.38
N ARG A 273 -22.33 18.76 10.96
CA ARG A 273 -22.51 20.06 10.31
C ARG A 273 -22.27 21.13 11.37
N SER A 274 -21.00 21.41 11.66
CA SER A 274 -20.61 22.61 12.40
C SER A 274 -20.65 23.77 11.41
N GLU A 275 -21.38 24.84 11.76
CA GLU A 275 -21.40 26.10 10.99
C GLU A 275 -20.07 26.88 11.14
N ASP A 276 -19.22 26.49 12.10
CA ASP A 276 -17.97 27.17 12.44
C ASP A 276 -16.74 26.36 12.01
N GLY A 277 -16.32 26.48 10.75
CA GLY A 277 -14.97 26.18 10.24
C GLY A 277 -14.26 24.87 10.65
N PRO A 278 -13.00 24.66 10.22
CA PRO A 278 -12.15 23.59 10.76
C PRO A 278 -11.65 24.00 12.15
N SER A 279 -12.22 23.42 13.20
CA SER A 279 -11.83 23.74 14.59
C SER A 279 -10.68 22.86 15.08
N THR A 280 -9.83 23.43 15.93
CA THR A 280 -8.77 22.72 16.67
C THR A 280 -9.33 21.58 17.53
N ALA A 281 -10.61 21.65 17.92
CA ALA A 281 -11.33 20.56 18.60
C ALA A 281 -11.43 19.26 17.80
N GLY A 282 -11.07 19.31 16.51
CA GLY A 282 -11.24 18.21 15.60
C GLY A 282 -10.28 17.03 15.78
N HIS A 283 -9.06 17.25 16.28
CA HIS A 283 -8.12 16.15 16.54
C HIS A 283 -8.42 15.46 17.88
N ASP A 284 -8.92 16.18 18.88
CA ASP A 284 -9.28 15.60 20.19
C ASP A 284 -10.44 14.61 20.07
N GLU A 285 -11.48 14.95 19.29
CA GLU A 285 -12.64 14.06 19.08
C GLU A 285 -12.25 12.78 18.32
N VAL A 286 -11.46 12.93 17.25
CA VAL A 286 -10.94 11.79 16.48
C VAL A 286 -9.98 10.96 17.32
N GLY A 287 -9.12 11.62 18.10
CA GLY A 287 -8.20 10.99 19.04
C GLY A 287 -8.93 10.18 20.10
N ALA A 288 -9.98 10.73 20.72
CA ALA A 288 -10.78 10.01 21.71
C ALA A 288 -11.46 8.75 21.11
N ALA A 289 -12.01 8.85 19.90
CA ALA A 289 -12.58 7.70 19.20
C ALA A 289 -11.53 6.63 18.90
N ILE A 290 -10.34 7.03 18.45
CA ILE A 290 -9.22 6.12 18.17
C ILE A 290 -8.71 5.47 19.46
N VAL A 291 -8.52 6.23 20.55
CA VAL A 291 -8.10 5.69 21.85
C VAL A 291 -9.06 4.62 22.36
N ALA A 292 -10.37 4.82 22.17
CA ALA A 292 -11.37 3.82 22.51
C ALA A 292 -11.32 2.59 21.59
N ALA A 293 -11.05 2.78 20.29
CA ALA A 293 -11.06 1.71 19.30
C ALA A 293 -9.79 0.84 19.27
N VAL A 294 -8.61 1.41 19.56
CA VAL A 294 -7.31 0.73 19.38
C VAL A 294 -7.19 -0.61 20.12
N PRO A 295 -7.60 -0.75 21.40
CA PRO A 295 -7.54 -2.04 22.09
C PRO A 295 -8.31 -3.15 21.37
N ASP A 296 -9.53 -2.84 20.94
CA ASP A 296 -10.39 -3.78 20.22
C ASP A 296 -9.82 -4.10 18.84
N LEU A 297 -9.26 -3.10 18.13
CA LEU A 297 -8.59 -3.29 16.85
C LEU A 297 -7.37 -4.22 16.97
N VAL A 298 -6.56 -4.05 18.02
CA VAL A 298 -5.39 -4.90 18.27
C VAL A 298 -5.81 -6.34 18.57
N ALA A 299 -6.81 -6.54 19.44
CA ALA A 299 -7.34 -7.85 19.76
C ALA A 299 -7.89 -8.55 18.50
N TRP A 300 -8.63 -7.81 17.70
CA TRP A 300 -9.27 -8.31 16.50
C TRP A 300 -8.29 -8.65 15.37
N LEU A 301 -7.23 -7.87 15.18
CA LEU A 301 -6.13 -8.23 14.27
C LEU A 301 -5.38 -9.47 14.76
N ALA A 302 -5.20 -9.64 16.07
CA ALA A 302 -4.60 -10.85 16.62
C ALA A 302 -5.47 -12.09 16.34
N GLU A 303 -6.80 -11.99 16.51
CA GLU A 303 -7.76 -13.05 16.19
C GLU A 303 -7.81 -13.43 14.70
N CYS A 304 -7.49 -12.49 13.81
CA CYS A 304 -7.38 -12.76 12.37
C CYS A 304 -6.05 -13.42 11.96
N GLY A 305 -5.20 -13.75 12.94
CA GLY A 305 -3.92 -14.40 12.73
C GLY A 305 -2.80 -13.46 12.27
N ALA A 306 -2.93 -12.15 12.51
CA ALA A 306 -1.83 -11.21 12.25
C ALA A 306 -0.65 -11.37 13.23
N GLY A 307 -0.79 -12.22 14.25
CA GLY A 307 0.22 -12.48 15.27
C GLY A 307 0.24 -11.38 16.33
N ILE A 308 1.42 -10.99 16.77
CA ILE A 308 1.58 -9.88 17.71
C ILE A 308 1.30 -8.58 16.96
N CYS A 309 0.36 -7.80 17.48
CA CYS A 309 -0.07 -6.53 16.92
C CYS A 309 0.34 -5.40 17.87
N THR A 310 1.23 -4.53 17.42
CA THR A 310 1.77 -3.43 18.25
C THR A 310 1.52 -2.10 17.56
N PRO A 311 0.67 -1.22 18.15
CA PRO A 311 0.54 0.16 17.70
C PRO A 311 1.87 0.89 17.78
N LEU A 312 2.22 1.65 16.73
CA LEU A 312 3.50 2.33 16.66
C LEU A 312 3.51 3.64 17.45
N THR A 313 4.65 3.93 18.06
CA THR A 313 4.96 5.22 18.69
C THR A 313 5.48 6.25 17.67
N ALA A 314 5.61 7.52 18.08
CA ALA A 314 6.07 8.59 17.21
C ALA A 314 7.47 8.34 16.64
N SER A 315 8.38 7.85 17.49
CA SER A 315 9.74 7.51 17.08
C SER A 315 9.77 6.34 16.10
N GLU A 316 8.91 5.33 16.28
CA GLU A 316 8.82 4.19 15.35
C GLU A 316 8.17 4.58 14.03
N LEU A 317 7.19 5.48 14.04
CA LEU A 317 6.62 6.07 12.83
C LEU A 317 7.65 6.88 12.05
N ALA A 318 8.45 7.68 12.76
CA ALA A 318 9.57 8.42 12.18
C ALA A 318 10.61 7.45 11.59
N GLU A 319 10.98 6.39 12.31
CA GLU A 319 11.90 5.35 11.84
C GLU A 319 11.40 4.67 10.56
N VAL A 320 10.14 4.21 10.55
CA VAL A 320 9.51 3.57 9.40
C VAL A 320 9.50 4.50 8.18
N THR A 321 9.22 5.78 8.41
CA THR A 321 9.18 6.79 7.35
C THR A 321 10.59 7.07 6.84
N ARG A 322 11.57 7.22 7.72
CA ARG A 322 12.97 7.42 7.36
C ARG A 322 13.53 6.25 6.57
N CYS A 323 13.31 5.01 7.02
CA CYS A 323 13.75 3.80 6.31
C CYS A 323 13.08 3.64 4.95
N ALA A 324 11.89 4.22 4.76
CA ALA A 324 11.24 4.19 3.47
C ALA A 324 11.91 5.10 2.44
N PHE A 325 12.38 6.27 2.87
CA PHE A 325 13.16 7.19 2.04
C PHE A 325 14.62 6.73 1.92
N ASP A 326 15.20 6.18 2.99
CA ASP A 326 16.57 5.68 2.99
C ASP A 326 16.61 4.25 3.55
N PRO A 327 16.46 3.23 2.68
CA PRO A 327 16.57 1.83 3.07
C PRO A 327 17.84 1.47 3.84
N SER A 328 18.95 2.20 3.64
CA SER A 328 20.21 1.93 4.33
C SER A 328 20.13 2.17 5.84
N MET A 329 19.21 3.04 6.29
CA MET A 329 19.00 3.34 7.70
C MET A 329 18.44 2.16 8.49
N THR A 330 17.78 1.21 7.82
CA THR A 330 17.17 0.03 8.47
C THR A 330 18.19 -0.73 9.32
N ASP A 331 19.40 -0.92 8.78
CA ASP A 331 20.48 -1.64 9.45
C ASP A 331 21.03 -0.90 10.67
N LEU A 332 20.99 0.43 10.63
CA LEU A 332 21.45 1.28 11.73
C LEU A 332 20.48 1.18 12.91
N PHE A 333 19.18 1.29 12.66
CA PHE A 333 18.17 1.14 13.71
C PHE A 333 18.12 -0.28 14.28
N ASP A 334 18.21 -1.30 13.41
CA ASP A 334 18.26 -2.70 13.87
C ASP A 334 19.48 -2.96 14.76
N ARG A 335 20.65 -2.41 14.40
CA ARG A 335 21.87 -2.53 15.20
C ARG A 335 21.74 -1.83 16.55
N ALA A 336 21.25 -0.60 16.56
CA ALA A 336 21.02 0.15 17.78
C ALA A 336 20.09 -0.61 18.74
N ARG A 337 19.03 -1.23 18.20
CA ARG A 337 18.08 -2.04 18.97
C ARG A 337 18.70 -3.31 19.54
N VAL A 338 19.63 -3.97 18.81
CA VAL A 338 20.42 -5.10 19.34
C VAL A 338 21.37 -4.68 20.45
N GLU A 339 21.97 -3.48 20.33
CA GLU A 339 22.88 -2.91 21.32
C GLU A 339 22.15 -2.30 22.54
N GLY A 340 20.81 -2.32 22.55
CA GLY A 340 20.00 -1.72 23.61
C GLY A 340 20.03 -0.19 23.62
N GLN A 341 20.48 0.44 22.53
CA GLN A 341 20.47 1.88 22.38
C GLN A 341 19.07 2.35 21.98
N MET A 342 18.56 3.37 22.67
CA MET A 342 17.34 4.06 22.26
C MET A 342 17.70 5.14 21.25
N VAL A 343 17.26 4.97 20.01
CA VAL A 343 17.35 6.01 18.97
C VAL A 343 15.99 6.70 18.92
N SER A 344 15.95 7.96 19.34
CA SER A 344 14.77 8.80 19.19
C SER A 344 14.94 9.65 17.93
N LEU A 345 14.02 9.47 16.97
CA LEU A 345 13.95 10.26 15.76
C LEU A 345 12.66 11.09 15.79
N ASP A 346 12.78 12.39 15.62
CA ASP A 346 11.62 13.28 15.49
C ASP A 346 10.99 13.12 14.11
N TRP A 347 9.67 13.29 14.03
CA TRP A 347 8.95 13.36 12.76
C TRP A 347 9.46 14.48 11.86
N ASP A 348 9.91 15.58 12.46
CA ASP A 348 10.50 16.69 11.72
C ASP A 348 11.81 16.34 11.00
N ASP A 349 12.44 15.21 11.33
CA ASP A 349 13.66 14.74 10.68
C ASP A 349 13.46 13.41 9.91
N ALA A 350 12.23 12.91 9.84
CA ALA A 350 11.92 11.59 9.27
C ALA A 350 11.91 11.53 7.73
N GLY A 351 11.86 12.68 7.07
CA GLY A 351 11.85 12.80 5.61
C GLY A 351 13.24 12.80 4.97
N PRO A 352 13.30 12.93 3.64
CA PRO A 352 14.56 12.98 2.92
C PRO A 352 15.11 14.42 2.87
N ALA A 353 16.44 14.57 2.86
CA ALA A 353 17.10 15.85 2.58
C ALA A 353 16.91 16.27 1.11
N TYR A 354 16.91 15.31 0.18
CA TYR A 354 16.64 15.54 -1.23
C TYR A 354 15.46 14.70 -1.71
N ALA A 355 14.52 15.28 -2.45
CA ALA A 355 13.62 14.49 -3.28
C ALA A 355 13.21 15.18 -4.59
N TRP A 356 12.96 14.35 -5.61
CA TRP A 356 12.56 14.78 -6.93
C TRP A 356 11.50 13.86 -7.56
N ALA A 357 10.37 14.46 -7.91
CA ALA A 357 9.25 13.82 -8.61
C ALA A 357 9.46 13.83 -10.12
N GLY A 358 9.99 12.72 -10.63
CA GLY A 358 10.20 12.45 -12.04
C GLY A 358 8.92 12.12 -12.82
N THR A 359 9.09 11.56 -14.02
CA THR A 359 7.93 11.20 -14.86
C THR A 359 7.37 9.83 -14.49
N LYS A 360 8.24 8.87 -14.17
CA LYS A 360 7.87 7.52 -13.72
C LYS A 360 8.57 7.12 -12.42
N GLU A 361 9.58 7.87 -12.01
CA GLU A 361 10.44 7.60 -10.87
C GLU A 361 10.32 8.74 -9.85
N TYR A 362 10.58 8.41 -8.62
CA TYR A 362 10.72 9.34 -7.51
C TYR A 362 12.13 9.13 -6.96
N ALA A 363 12.99 10.13 -7.11
CA ALA A 363 14.32 10.12 -6.50
C ALA A 363 14.21 10.71 -5.11
N HIS A 364 14.84 10.09 -4.12
CA HIS A 364 14.83 10.57 -2.75
C HIS A 364 16.08 10.05 -2.04
N GLU A 365 16.76 10.93 -1.31
CA GLU A 365 18.15 10.71 -0.85
C GLU A 365 19.02 10.17 -2.00
N ASP A 366 19.63 9.00 -1.82
CA ASP A 366 20.45 8.28 -2.81
C ASP A 366 19.68 7.13 -3.49
N TRP A 367 18.35 7.13 -3.39
CA TRP A 367 17.48 6.04 -3.85
C TRP A 367 16.49 6.48 -4.94
N LEU A 368 16.09 5.49 -5.74
CA LEU A 368 15.06 5.64 -6.77
C LEU A 368 13.90 4.70 -6.48
N SER A 369 12.70 5.25 -6.41
CA SER A 369 11.47 4.49 -6.28
C SER A 369 10.58 4.57 -7.52
N ARG A 370 9.90 3.46 -7.82
CA ARG A 370 8.82 3.42 -8.82
C ARG A 370 7.60 2.75 -8.23
N THR A 371 6.49 3.48 -8.21
CA THR A 371 5.20 2.95 -7.76
C THR A 371 4.32 2.55 -8.95
N LEU A 372 3.91 1.29 -8.94
CA LEU A 372 2.93 0.68 -9.83
C LEU A 372 1.57 0.62 -9.13
N GLN A 373 0.49 0.72 -9.89
CA GLN A 373 -0.89 0.55 -9.40
C GLN A 373 -1.55 -0.62 -10.11
N VAL A 374 -2.42 -1.34 -9.40
CA VAL A 374 -3.34 -2.29 -10.03
C VAL A 374 -4.30 -1.53 -10.93
N ALA A 375 -4.34 -1.89 -12.21
CA ALA A 375 -5.12 -1.21 -13.25
C ALA A 375 -6.54 -1.79 -13.40
N GLY A 376 -6.77 -3.00 -12.94
CA GLY A 376 -8.05 -3.69 -13.04
C GLY A 376 -8.03 -5.01 -12.27
N PRO A 377 -9.20 -5.65 -12.10
CA PRO A 377 -9.31 -6.90 -11.38
C PRO A 377 -8.53 -8.03 -12.08
N PRO A 378 -8.18 -9.10 -11.35
CA PRO A 378 -7.66 -10.34 -11.91
C PRO A 378 -8.56 -10.86 -13.04
N ALA A 379 -7.95 -11.40 -14.09
CA ALA A 379 -8.71 -11.93 -15.23
C ALA A 379 -9.48 -13.22 -14.88
N ASN A 380 -9.00 -13.98 -13.90
CA ASN A 380 -9.52 -15.28 -13.51
C ASN A 380 -9.74 -15.35 -12.00
N GLN A 381 -10.46 -16.39 -11.57
CA GLN A 381 -10.51 -16.76 -10.16
C GLN A 381 -9.11 -17.12 -9.66
N PHE A 382 -8.86 -16.85 -8.38
CA PHE A 382 -7.55 -17.00 -7.77
C PHE A 382 -7.68 -17.58 -6.36
N THR A 383 -6.62 -18.16 -5.83
CA THR A 383 -6.60 -18.73 -4.47
C THR A 383 -5.91 -17.77 -3.50
N GLU A 384 -5.82 -18.13 -2.22
CA GLU A 384 -5.10 -17.40 -1.17
C GLU A 384 -3.60 -17.20 -1.45
N ARG A 385 -3.05 -17.90 -2.46
CA ARG A 385 -1.64 -17.78 -2.88
C ARG A 385 -1.42 -16.73 -3.94
N ALA A 386 -2.47 -16.13 -4.48
CA ALA A 386 -2.38 -15.26 -5.63
C ALA A 386 -1.28 -14.21 -5.45
N LEU A 387 -1.34 -13.43 -4.38
CA LEU A 387 -0.42 -12.31 -4.16
C LEU A 387 0.96 -12.73 -3.63
N ALA A 388 1.19 -14.02 -3.36
CA ALA A 388 2.45 -14.50 -2.76
C ALA A 388 3.68 -14.07 -3.57
N ALA A 389 3.61 -14.15 -4.90
CA ALA A 389 4.72 -13.75 -5.78
C ALA A 389 5.02 -12.24 -5.76
N LEU A 390 4.06 -11.40 -5.33
CA LEU A 390 4.26 -9.97 -5.14
C LEU A 390 4.88 -9.65 -3.78
N PHE A 391 4.67 -10.49 -2.76
CA PHE A 391 5.24 -10.30 -1.43
C PHE A 391 6.64 -10.91 -1.27
N THR A 392 7.08 -11.76 -2.20
CA THR A 392 8.44 -12.29 -2.19
C THR A 392 9.45 -11.15 -2.43
N PRO A 393 10.57 -11.07 -1.68
CA PRO A 393 11.65 -10.14 -1.95
C PRO A 393 12.21 -10.25 -3.38
N ASP A 394 12.73 -9.14 -3.92
CA ASP A 394 13.39 -9.07 -5.21
C ASP A 394 14.88 -8.80 -4.99
N ARG A 395 15.79 -9.51 -5.67
CA ARG A 395 17.22 -9.21 -5.53
C ARG A 395 17.61 -7.88 -6.19
N GLU A 396 16.79 -7.42 -7.13
CA GLU A 396 17.01 -6.13 -7.82
C GLU A 396 16.48 -4.93 -7.02
N ALA A 397 15.69 -5.16 -5.96
CA ALA A 397 15.13 -4.09 -5.13
C ALA A 397 15.50 -4.27 -3.66
N ALA A 398 16.08 -3.22 -3.06
CA ALA A 398 16.37 -3.20 -1.63
C ALA A 398 15.09 -3.37 -0.83
N VAL A 399 14.02 -2.68 -1.26
CA VAL A 399 12.69 -2.80 -0.66
C VAL A 399 11.64 -2.89 -1.76
N ARG A 400 10.80 -3.92 -1.68
CA ARG A 400 9.54 -4.05 -2.40
C ARG A 400 8.39 -3.86 -1.40
N ARG A 401 7.60 -2.82 -1.58
CA ARG A 401 6.45 -2.51 -0.75
C ARG A 401 5.17 -2.75 -1.52
N VAL A 402 4.27 -3.56 -0.98
CA VAL A 402 2.92 -3.77 -1.53
C VAL A 402 1.92 -3.25 -0.52
N THR A 403 1.16 -2.22 -0.91
CA THR A 403 0.12 -1.63 -0.05
C THR A 403 -1.23 -1.87 -0.68
N GLN A 404 -2.07 -2.59 0.05
CA GLN A 404 -3.47 -2.83 -0.27
C GLN A 404 -4.33 -1.83 0.46
N PHE A 405 -5.37 -1.36 -0.20
CA PHE A 405 -6.35 -0.43 0.30
C PHE A 405 -7.68 -1.18 0.37
N PHE A 406 -8.36 -1.11 1.50
CA PHE A 406 -9.68 -1.66 1.74
C PHE A 406 -10.59 -0.53 2.22
N VAL A 407 -11.67 -0.30 1.49
CA VAL A 407 -12.72 0.65 1.85
C VAL A 407 -13.97 -0.17 2.12
N PRO A 408 -14.28 -0.47 3.39
CA PRO A 408 -15.48 -1.23 3.72
C PRO A 408 -16.72 -0.41 3.38
N PHE A 409 -17.75 -1.06 2.85
CA PHE A 409 -19.06 -0.45 2.70
C PHE A 409 -19.85 -0.62 3.98
N THR A 410 -20.82 0.25 4.19
CA THR A 410 -21.88 -0.04 5.16
C THR A 410 -22.73 -1.23 4.67
N THR A 411 -23.51 -1.81 5.57
CA THR A 411 -24.48 -2.87 5.20
C THR A 411 -25.47 -2.37 4.15
N GLU A 412 -25.95 -1.13 4.28
CA GLU A 412 -26.88 -0.51 3.33
C GLU A 412 -26.24 -0.29 1.94
N GLU A 413 -25.02 0.24 1.92
CA GLU A 413 -24.26 0.43 0.67
C GLU A 413 -23.99 -0.90 -0.03
N SER A 414 -23.65 -1.95 0.73
CA SER A 414 -23.46 -3.30 0.22
C SER A 414 -24.73 -3.86 -0.43
N GLN A 415 -25.88 -3.73 0.23
CA GLN A 415 -27.17 -4.16 -0.31
C GLN A 415 -27.54 -3.39 -1.59
N SER A 416 -27.42 -2.05 -1.56
CA SER A 416 -27.70 -1.19 -2.70
C SER A 416 -26.80 -1.53 -3.89
N GLN A 417 -25.51 -1.73 -3.65
CA GLN A 417 -24.56 -2.06 -4.70
C GLN A 417 -24.83 -3.45 -5.29
N ALA A 418 -25.13 -4.45 -4.46
CA ALA A 418 -25.44 -5.80 -4.92
C ALA A 418 -26.70 -5.83 -5.80
N ALA A 419 -27.75 -5.12 -5.40
CA ALA A 419 -28.97 -4.99 -6.20
C ALA A 419 -28.69 -4.33 -7.56
N LYS A 420 -27.94 -3.22 -7.59
CA LYS A 420 -27.54 -2.54 -8.84
C LYS A 420 -26.76 -3.45 -9.78
N VAL A 421 -25.85 -4.26 -9.24
CA VAL A 421 -25.04 -5.22 -9.99
C VAL A 421 -25.90 -6.35 -10.57
N SER A 422 -26.78 -6.93 -9.75
CA SER A 422 -27.75 -7.96 -10.17
C SER A 422 -28.66 -7.45 -11.28
N GLN A 423 -29.19 -6.23 -11.14
CA GLN A 423 -30.03 -5.58 -12.14
C GLN A 423 -29.26 -5.29 -13.44
N THR A 424 -28.05 -4.73 -13.36
CA THR A 424 -27.22 -4.41 -14.54
C THR A 424 -26.88 -5.67 -15.32
N ALA A 425 -26.50 -6.76 -14.63
CA ALA A 425 -26.20 -8.03 -15.27
C ALA A 425 -27.40 -8.62 -16.02
N ARG A 426 -28.62 -8.46 -15.50
CA ARG A 426 -29.87 -8.88 -16.17
C ARG A 426 -30.17 -8.03 -17.40
N ILE A 427 -30.01 -6.71 -17.32
CA ILE A 427 -30.23 -5.78 -18.44
C ILE A 427 -29.23 -6.05 -19.58
N GLU A 428 -27.95 -6.22 -19.26
CA GLU A 428 -26.91 -6.55 -20.26
C GLU A 428 -27.23 -7.87 -20.97
N ALA A 429 -27.71 -8.87 -20.24
CA ALA A 429 -28.10 -10.14 -20.81
C ALA A 429 -29.35 -10.04 -21.70
N SER A 430 -30.37 -9.27 -21.30
CA SER A 430 -31.60 -9.11 -22.08
C SER A 430 -31.42 -8.28 -23.36
N THR A 431 -30.43 -7.40 -23.40
CA THR A 431 -30.12 -6.57 -24.57
C THR A 431 -29.50 -7.37 -25.71
N SER A 432 -28.91 -8.53 -25.43
CA SER A 432 -28.28 -9.37 -26.45
C SER A 432 -29.26 -10.39 -27.02
N THR A 433 -29.35 -10.48 -28.35
CA THR A 433 -30.16 -11.49 -29.06
C THR A 433 -29.74 -12.94 -28.73
N ARG A 434 -28.50 -13.16 -28.26
CA ARG A 434 -28.02 -14.46 -27.77
C ARG A 434 -27.24 -14.27 -26.47
N VAL A 435 -27.79 -14.76 -25.37
CA VAL A 435 -27.13 -14.71 -24.07
C VAL A 435 -25.97 -15.70 -24.03
N SER A 436 -24.73 -15.18 -24.00
CA SER A 436 -23.52 -16.00 -23.93
C SER A 436 -23.43 -16.80 -22.62
N ALA A 437 -22.63 -17.87 -22.60
CA ALA A 437 -22.32 -18.62 -21.38
C ALA A 437 -21.67 -17.73 -20.29
N SER A 438 -20.86 -16.75 -20.70
CA SER A 438 -20.25 -15.76 -19.81
C SER A 438 -21.31 -14.85 -19.17
N ALA A 439 -22.33 -14.42 -19.92
CA ALA A 439 -23.42 -13.61 -19.38
C ALA A 439 -24.24 -14.38 -18.33
N HIS A 440 -24.55 -15.66 -18.58
CA HIS A 440 -25.20 -16.52 -17.58
C HIS A 440 -24.36 -16.68 -16.32
N GLN A 441 -23.04 -16.84 -16.46
CA GLN A 441 -22.14 -16.95 -15.32
C GLN A 441 -22.10 -15.66 -14.48
N ARG A 442 -22.10 -14.48 -15.12
CA ARG A 442 -22.17 -13.19 -14.41
C ARG A 442 -23.48 -13.03 -13.65
N ILE A 443 -24.62 -13.42 -14.23
CA ILE A 443 -25.91 -13.41 -13.52
C ILE A 443 -25.85 -14.31 -12.28
N ARG A 444 -25.35 -15.54 -12.42
CA ARG A 444 -25.20 -16.46 -11.28
C ARG A 444 -24.30 -15.89 -10.19
N GLN A 445 -23.17 -15.28 -10.56
CA GLN A 445 -22.26 -14.65 -9.61
C GLN A 445 -22.91 -13.45 -8.91
N ALA A 446 -23.64 -12.60 -9.64
CA ALA A 446 -24.34 -11.47 -9.05
C ALA A 446 -25.45 -11.90 -8.08
N GLN A 447 -26.24 -12.92 -8.44
CA GLN A 447 -27.25 -13.51 -7.54
C GLN A 447 -26.62 -14.17 -6.31
N GLN A 448 -25.46 -14.82 -6.47
CA GLN A 448 -24.73 -15.40 -5.35
C GLN A 448 -24.27 -14.33 -4.36
N THR A 449 -23.70 -13.22 -4.85
CA THR A 449 -23.32 -12.08 -4.01
C THR A 449 -24.52 -11.48 -3.27
N GLU A 450 -25.67 -11.34 -3.96
CA GLU A 450 -26.92 -10.85 -3.36
C GLU A 450 -27.40 -11.76 -2.20
N ARG A 451 -27.30 -13.08 -2.38
CA ARG A 451 -27.60 -14.06 -1.31
C ARG A 451 -26.61 -13.98 -0.16
N GLU A 452 -25.31 -13.90 -0.43
CA GLU A 452 -24.29 -13.82 0.62
C GLU A 452 -24.48 -12.57 1.51
N ILE A 453 -24.86 -11.44 0.92
CA ILE A 453 -25.15 -10.21 1.67
C ILE A 453 -26.45 -10.34 2.47
N THR A 454 -27.51 -10.88 1.86
CA THR A 454 -28.84 -10.95 2.48
C THR A 454 -28.96 -12.06 3.52
N GLU A 455 -28.43 -13.25 3.24
CA GLU A 455 -28.58 -14.46 4.05
C GLU A 455 -27.44 -14.63 5.08
N HIS A 456 -26.23 -14.15 4.76
CA HIS A 456 -25.04 -14.34 5.61
C HIS A 456 -24.47 -13.02 6.17
N GLY A 457 -25.09 -11.88 5.89
CA GLY A 457 -24.64 -10.58 6.37
C GLY A 457 -23.28 -10.16 5.83
N ALA A 458 -22.87 -10.71 4.68
CA ALA A 458 -21.60 -10.34 4.06
C ALA A 458 -21.58 -8.85 3.68
N VAL A 459 -20.40 -8.24 3.73
CA VAL A 459 -20.19 -6.83 3.41
C VAL A 459 -19.27 -6.72 2.20
N MET A 460 -19.59 -5.80 1.28
CA MET A 460 -18.73 -5.50 0.16
C MET A 460 -17.66 -4.48 0.57
N TYR A 461 -16.52 -4.49 -0.10
CA TYR A 461 -15.50 -3.47 0.07
C TYR A 461 -14.90 -3.08 -1.28
N ARG A 462 -14.44 -1.84 -1.42
CA ARG A 462 -13.57 -1.46 -2.53
C ARG A 462 -12.15 -1.83 -2.17
N THR A 463 -11.43 -2.38 -3.14
CA THR A 463 -10.01 -2.66 -2.97
C THR A 463 -9.18 -2.09 -4.11
N ALA A 464 -7.99 -1.63 -3.75
CA ALA A 464 -6.94 -1.24 -4.68
C ALA A 464 -5.60 -1.70 -4.12
N ALA A 465 -4.56 -1.75 -4.96
CA ALA A 465 -3.22 -2.00 -4.46
C ALA A 465 -2.17 -1.23 -5.25
N THR A 466 -1.09 -0.90 -4.56
CA THR A 466 0.12 -0.30 -5.11
C THR A 466 1.31 -1.20 -4.84
N VAL A 467 2.28 -1.19 -5.74
CA VAL A 467 3.58 -1.87 -5.58
C VAL A 467 4.67 -0.84 -5.80
N THR A 468 5.40 -0.49 -4.75
CA THR A 468 6.54 0.43 -4.79
C THR A 468 7.83 -0.37 -4.71
N LEU A 469 8.71 -0.16 -5.69
CA LEU A 469 10.04 -0.75 -5.73
C LEU A 469 11.06 0.35 -5.48
N THR A 470 11.98 0.14 -4.54
CA THR A 470 13.07 1.07 -4.20
C THR A 470 14.41 0.41 -4.49
N THR A 471 15.25 1.10 -5.27
CA THR A 471 16.53 0.61 -5.80
C THR A 471 17.58 1.72 -5.77
N ASN A 472 18.87 1.38 -5.78
CA ASN A 472 19.97 2.34 -5.79
C ASN A 472 20.39 2.80 -7.21
N SER A 473 19.83 2.19 -8.27
CA SER A 473 20.18 2.52 -9.66
C SER A 473 18.99 2.39 -10.60
N MET A 474 19.02 3.16 -11.69
CA MET A 474 17.96 3.09 -12.70
C MET A 474 17.93 1.73 -13.42
N GLU A 475 19.09 1.08 -13.60
CA GLU A 475 19.17 -0.23 -14.23
C GLU A 475 18.45 -1.31 -13.38
N SER A 476 18.77 -1.38 -12.09
CA SER A 476 18.10 -2.27 -11.15
C SER A 476 16.60 -1.96 -11.05
N LEU A 477 16.22 -0.68 -11.09
CA LEU A 477 14.81 -0.27 -11.10
C LEU A 477 14.04 -0.84 -12.30
N GLU A 478 14.63 -0.81 -13.49
CA GLU A 478 14.00 -1.35 -14.70
C GLU A 478 13.87 -2.88 -14.64
N LYS A 479 14.90 -3.57 -14.14
CA LYS A 479 14.89 -5.03 -13.93
C LYS A 479 13.83 -5.43 -12.89
N ALA A 480 13.81 -4.79 -11.72
CA ALA A 480 12.83 -5.04 -10.66
C ALA A 480 11.39 -4.84 -11.16
N VAL A 481 11.13 -3.79 -11.96
CA VAL A 481 9.81 -3.52 -12.54
C VAL A 481 9.40 -4.60 -13.55
N ALA A 482 10.34 -5.08 -14.37
CA ALA A 482 10.09 -6.19 -15.29
C ALA A 482 9.76 -7.49 -14.53
N ASN A 483 10.50 -7.78 -13.46
CA ASN A 483 10.28 -8.94 -12.58
C ASN A 483 8.91 -8.88 -11.92
N VAL A 484 8.55 -7.77 -11.26
CA VAL A 484 7.23 -7.60 -10.62
C VAL A 484 6.09 -7.71 -11.62
N ARG A 485 6.21 -7.15 -12.83
CA ARG A 485 5.19 -7.31 -13.87
C ARG A 485 5.04 -8.74 -14.34
N ARG A 486 6.14 -9.50 -14.40
CA ARG A 486 6.11 -10.94 -14.70
C ARG A 486 5.39 -11.69 -13.58
N SER A 487 5.78 -11.47 -12.31
CA SER A 487 5.13 -12.08 -11.14
C SER A 487 3.64 -11.78 -11.06
N ALA A 488 3.24 -10.53 -11.34
CA ALA A 488 1.84 -10.12 -11.37
C ALA A 488 1.04 -10.87 -12.45
N ARG A 489 1.65 -11.11 -13.63
CA ARG A 489 1.01 -11.81 -14.75
C ARG A 489 0.93 -13.33 -14.55
N THR A 490 1.96 -13.95 -14.01
CA THR A 490 1.99 -15.43 -13.84
C THR A 490 1.25 -15.90 -12.59
N GLY A 491 1.24 -15.10 -11.52
CA GLY A 491 0.54 -15.42 -10.26
C GLY A 491 -0.94 -15.05 -10.29
N VAL A 492 -1.26 -13.77 -10.16
CA VAL A 492 -2.65 -13.27 -10.02
C VAL A 492 -3.28 -12.87 -11.36
N GLN A 493 -2.49 -12.84 -12.43
CA GLN A 493 -2.88 -12.23 -13.70
C GLN A 493 -3.37 -10.78 -13.52
N LEU A 494 -2.72 -10.05 -12.61
CA LEU A 494 -2.99 -8.64 -12.36
C LEU A 494 -2.31 -7.76 -13.41
N SER A 495 -3.04 -6.74 -13.87
CA SER A 495 -2.48 -5.70 -14.72
C SER A 495 -1.91 -4.59 -13.84
N LEU A 496 -0.60 -4.35 -13.93
CA LEU A 496 0.09 -3.26 -13.23
C LEU A 496 0.40 -2.11 -14.19
N ARG A 497 0.07 -0.88 -13.78
CA ARG A 497 0.35 0.36 -14.53
C ARG A 497 1.27 1.29 -13.76
N ASN A 498 2.06 2.09 -14.48
CA ASN A 498 2.90 3.12 -13.88
C ASN A 498 2.08 4.32 -13.39
N THR A 499 2.55 4.96 -12.33
CA THR A 499 2.04 6.25 -11.84
C THR A 499 2.76 7.40 -12.54
N TYR A 500 2.27 7.76 -13.72
CA TYR A 500 2.88 8.83 -14.51
C TYR A 500 2.68 10.19 -13.85
N ARG A 501 3.78 10.93 -13.60
CA ARG A 501 3.81 12.34 -13.18
C ARG A 501 3.14 12.63 -11.83
N GLN A 502 2.96 11.61 -11.02
CA GLN A 502 2.39 11.66 -9.66
C GLN A 502 3.18 10.71 -8.75
N THR A 503 4.50 10.68 -8.94
CA THR A 503 5.38 9.63 -8.39
C THR A 503 5.59 9.81 -6.89
N ASP A 504 5.70 11.06 -6.42
CA ASP A 504 5.76 11.45 -5.02
C ASP A 504 4.46 11.11 -4.26
N THR A 505 3.30 11.47 -4.82
CA THR A 505 2.00 11.10 -4.26
C THR A 505 1.84 9.59 -4.21
N ALA A 506 2.17 8.88 -5.29
CA ALA A 506 2.06 7.44 -5.33
C ALA A 506 2.98 6.76 -4.31
N PHE A 507 4.19 7.26 -4.13
CA PHE A 507 5.11 6.80 -3.10
C PHE A 507 4.53 7.01 -1.70
N ALA A 508 4.04 8.22 -1.40
CA ALA A 508 3.44 8.56 -0.11
C ALA A 508 2.21 7.70 0.22
N MET A 509 1.29 7.52 -0.74
CA MET A 509 0.14 6.62 -0.57
C MET A 509 0.60 5.17 -0.35
N GLY A 510 1.66 4.77 -1.05
CA GLY A 510 2.27 3.46 -0.90
C GLY A 510 2.96 3.24 0.44
N LEU A 511 3.19 4.26 1.29
CA LEU A 511 3.73 4.04 2.64
C LEU A 511 2.70 3.45 3.61
N GLY A 512 1.41 3.61 3.28
CA GLY A 512 0.31 3.13 4.10
C GLY A 512 0.11 3.95 5.38
N LEU A 513 0.52 5.22 5.43
CA LEU A 513 0.43 6.05 6.65
C LEU A 513 -0.94 6.73 6.83
N GLY A 514 -2.02 6.12 6.31
CA GLY A 514 -3.39 6.61 6.52
C GLY A 514 -3.85 7.77 5.62
N LEU A 515 -3.13 8.04 4.52
CA LEU A 515 -3.57 9.00 3.51
C LEU A 515 -4.79 8.44 2.74
N VAL A 516 -5.90 9.20 2.74
CA VAL A 516 -7.13 8.80 2.03
C VAL A 516 -7.21 9.41 0.63
N PRO A 517 -7.14 8.60 -0.45
CA PRO A 517 -6.93 9.10 -1.81
C PRO A 517 -7.99 10.09 -2.28
N TRP A 518 -9.25 9.87 -1.92
CA TRP A 518 -10.37 10.68 -2.41
C TRP A 518 -10.58 12.00 -1.68
N LYS A 519 -9.99 12.16 -0.49
CA LYS A 519 -10.03 13.41 0.29
C LYS A 519 -8.92 14.38 -0.13
N ILE A 520 -7.81 13.82 -0.61
CA ILE A 520 -6.63 14.56 -1.09
C ILE A 520 -6.75 14.92 -2.58
N ALA A 521 -7.67 14.27 -3.30
CA ALA A 521 -7.84 14.48 -4.73
C ALA A 521 -8.21 15.94 -5.04
N THR A 522 -7.42 16.60 -5.87
CA THR A 522 -7.69 17.98 -6.35
C THR A 522 -8.89 18.07 -7.29
N LEU A 523 -9.53 16.94 -7.60
CA LEU A 523 -10.66 16.86 -8.52
C LEU A 523 -11.94 16.65 -7.72
N SER A 524 -13.00 17.38 -8.10
CA SER A 524 -14.32 17.15 -7.55
C SER A 524 -14.75 15.69 -7.77
N GLU A 525 -15.51 15.16 -6.83
CA GLU A 525 -16.02 13.79 -6.88
C GLU A 525 -16.77 13.50 -8.19
N PHE A 526 -17.64 14.43 -8.61
CA PHE A 526 -18.34 14.36 -9.89
C PHE A 526 -17.40 14.22 -11.11
N VAL A 527 -16.27 14.96 -11.13
CA VAL A 527 -15.29 14.85 -12.23
C VAL A 527 -14.56 13.51 -12.17
N ARG A 528 -14.27 12.99 -10.96
CA ARG A 528 -13.65 11.67 -10.79
C ARG A 528 -14.58 10.53 -11.16
N GLU A 529 -15.87 10.70 -10.93
CA GLU A 529 -16.89 9.72 -11.29
C GLU A 529 -17.23 9.75 -12.78
N SER A 530 -16.93 10.83 -13.51
CA SER A 530 -17.27 10.98 -14.95
C SER A 530 -16.11 10.73 -15.91
N LEU A 531 -14.87 10.65 -15.40
CA LEU A 531 -13.67 10.20 -16.13
C LEU A 531 -13.57 8.67 -16.07
#